data_AF-A0A5E6NE83-F1
#
_entry.id   AF-A0A5E6NE83-F1
#
_cell.length_a   1.000
_cell.length_b   1.000
_cell.length_c   1.000
_cell.angle_alpha   90.00
_cell.angle_beta   90.00
_cell.angle_gamma   90.00
#
_symmetry.space_group_name_H-M   'P 1'
#
loop_
_entity.id
_entity.type
_entity.pdbx_description
1 polymer ?
#
loop_
_entity_poly.entity_id
_entity_poly.type
_entity_poly.pdbx_seq_one_letter_code
_entity_poly.pdbx_strand_id
1 'polypeptide(L)'
;MTTGKIGQKGSKALSEIAANVADDILFIVSTGKLDFAQQKSKWFKTLEANGNIVQAWEVQRDHLVGWIANHMAELGLESNPKIAENIAYYTEGNLLASMQEIQKLKMAYPNGNIDIEDYLQQLSQQSQYTIYNLIDSALMGDSEQVLKIYASMTTDTAMPIILSGALYREINSITNMAIELQQVKQVGSVMNNHRVWKSRQTTIGNALKRLPYQRLQKILLSLGRIDRSIKGVDNLNVIDELRILLLTLAGKTLWTQ
;
A
#
# COMPACT_ATOMS: atom_id res chain seq x y z
N MET A 1 7.50 -14.52 9.45
CA MET A 1 7.68 -15.31 10.69
C MET A 1 7.72 -16.80 10.36
N THR A 2 8.46 -17.60 11.11
CA THR A 2 8.60 -19.05 10.89
C THR A 2 7.31 -19.81 11.21
N THR A 3 7.08 -20.94 10.52
CA THR A 3 5.82 -21.70 10.45
C THR A 3 5.42 -22.45 11.73
N GLY A 4 6.01 -22.12 12.89
CA GLY A 4 5.73 -22.81 14.17
C GLY A 4 6.10 -24.30 14.19
N LYS A 5 6.83 -24.79 13.18
CA LYS A 5 7.30 -26.19 13.11
C LYS A 5 8.57 -26.34 13.94
N ILE A 6 8.42 -26.77 15.18
CA ILE A 6 9.50 -26.83 16.19
C ILE A 6 10.10 -28.23 16.41
N GLY A 7 9.59 -29.25 15.70
CA GLY A 7 10.04 -30.64 15.82
C GLY A 7 9.79 -31.26 17.21
N GLN A 8 10.20 -32.51 17.40
CA GLN A 8 9.95 -33.22 18.66
C GLN A 8 10.76 -32.66 19.84
N LYS A 9 12.03 -32.29 19.61
CA LYS A 9 12.89 -31.71 20.67
C LYS A 9 12.34 -30.37 21.16
N GLY A 10 11.95 -29.47 20.26
CA GLY A 10 11.35 -28.18 20.62
C GLY A 10 10.00 -28.33 21.31
N SER A 11 9.15 -29.26 20.85
CA SER A 11 7.87 -29.56 21.51
C SER A 11 8.05 -30.02 22.95
N LYS A 12 9.02 -30.92 23.23
CA LYS A 12 9.33 -31.36 24.60
C LYS A 12 9.84 -30.20 25.46
N ALA A 13 10.81 -29.43 24.96
CA ALA A 13 11.39 -28.31 25.70
C ALA A 13 10.34 -27.25 26.05
N LEU A 14 9.48 -26.84 25.09
CA LEU A 14 8.41 -25.89 25.37
C LEU A 14 7.38 -26.41 26.37
N SER A 15 7.06 -27.71 26.31
CA SER A 15 6.14 -28.32 27.29
C SER A 15 6.72 -28.30 28.71
N GLU A 16 8.02 -28.55 28.84
CA GLU A 16 8.72 -28.58 30.13
C GLU A 16 8.87 -27.18 30.73
N ILE A 17 9.23 -26.19 29.89
CA ILE A 17 9.28 -24.79 30.30
C ILE A 17 7.89 -24.34 30.75
N ALA A 18 6.86 -24.54 29.91
CA ALA A 18 5.49 -24.08 30.19
C ALA A 18 4.90 -24.66 31.49
N ALA A 19 5.31 -25.86 31.88
CA ALA A 19 4.85 -26.50 33.11
C ALA A 19 5.59 -26.03 34.37
N ASN A 20 6.74 -25.37 34.24
CA ASN A 20 7.62 -25.02 35.36
C ASN A 20 8.12 -23.56 35.29
N VAL A 21 7.39 -22.67 34.61
CA VAL A 21 7.73 -21.23 34.60
C VAL A 21 7.59 -20.70 36.02
N ALA A 22 8.62 -20.03 36.53
CA ALA A 22 8.56 -19.36 37.84
C ALA A 22 7.62 -18.15 37.79
N ASP A 23 6.95 -17.85 38.90
CA ASP A 23 5.93 -16.79 38.97
C ASP A 23 6.47 -15.37 38.67
N ASP A 24 7.78 -15.16 38.79
CA ASP A 24 8.48 -13.91 38.49
C ASP A 24 8.96 -13.80 37.03
N ILE A 25 8.70 -14.81 36.19
CA ILE A 25 9.11 -14.85 34.79
C ILE A 25 7.89 -14.85 33.86
N LEU A 26 7.79 -13.83 33.01
CA LEU A 26 6.82 -13.82 31.91
C LEU A 26 7.42 -14.50 30.67
N PHE A 27 6.94 -15.70 30.35
CA PHE A 27 7.36 -16.43 29.15
C PHE A 27 6.48 -16.10 27.94
N ILE A 28 7.06 -15.51 26.90
CA ILE A 28 6.35 -15.13 25.66
C ILE A 28 6.84 -15.99 24.50
N VAL A 29 5.89 -16.63 23.80
CA VAL A 29 6.15 -17.40 22.58
C VAL A 29 5.47 -16.72 21.40
N SER A 30 6.25 -16.27 20.43
CA SER A 30 5.76 -15.66 19.18
C SER A 30 6.01 -16.60 18.00
N THR A 31 4.97 -16.92 17.24
CA THR A 31 5.04 -17.81 16.07
C THR A 31 4.22 -17.24 14.91
N GLY A 32 4.47 -17.73 13.69
CA GLY A 32 3.52 -17.54 12.59
C GLY A 32 2.22 -18.35 12.81
N LYS A 33 1.25 -18.20 11.91
CA LYS A 33 -0.03 -18.92 11.98
C LYS A 33 0.19 -20.42 12.16
N LEU A 34 -0.37 -20.97 13.23
CA LEU A 34 -0.35 -22.41 13.52
C LEU A 34 -1.54 -23.09 12.83
N ASP A 35 -1.27 -24.20 12.15
CA ASP A 35 -2.32 -25.06 11.61
C ASP A 35 -3.06 -25.83 12.73
N PHE A 36 -4.17 -26.45 12.37
CA PHE A 36 -5.01 -27.18 13.31
C PHE A 36 -4.31 -28.38 13.96
N ALA A 37 -3.38 -29.03 13.26
CA ALA A 37 -2.61 -30.14 13.81
C ALA A 37 -1.60 -29.64 14.85
N GLN A 38 -0.95 -28.51 14.59
CA GLN A 38 -0.05 -27.84 15.53
C GLN A 38 -0.81 -27.36 16.78
N GLN A 39 -2.02 -26.81 16.64
CA GLN A 39 -2.86 -26.42 17.78
C GLN A 39 -3.33 -27.61 18.62
N LYS A 40 -3.35 -28.83 18.06
CA LYS A 40 -3.65 -30.07 18.80
C LYS A 40 -2.43 -30.71 19.47
N SER A 41 -1.23 -30.21 19.19
CA SER A 41 -0.02 -30.81 19.71
C SER A 41 0.14 -30.59 21.22
N LYS A 42 0.89 -31.48 21.88
CA LYS A 42 1.09 -31.46 23.33
C LYS A 42 1.66 -30.12 23.81
N TRP A 43 2.69 -29.59 23.15
CA TRP A 43 3.34 -28.35 23.58
C TRP A 43 2.39 -27.15 23.53
N PHE A 44 1.56 -27.05 22.50
CA PHE A 44 0.58 -25.96 22.38
C PHE A 44 -0.49 -26.09 23.45
N LYS A 45 -1.00 -27.31 23.68
CA LYS A 45 -1.97 -27.57 24.74
C LYS A 45 -1.43 -27.31 26.14
N THR A 46 -0.15 -27.58 26.39
CA THR A 46 0.50 -27.22 27.66
C THR A 46 0.59 -25.70 27.83
N LEU A 47 0.96 -24.95 26.79
CA LEU A 47 0.98 -23.48 26.85
C LEU A 47 -0.43 -22.89 27.02
N GLU A 48 -1.43 -23.44 26.32
CA GLU A 48 -2.85 -23.05 26.47
C GLU A 48 -3.36 -23.27 27.89
N ALA A 49 -2.94 -24.36 28.54
CA ALA A 49 -3.38 -24.70 29.89
C ALA A 49 -2.70 -23.84 30.98
N ASN A 50 -1.48 -23.35 30.73
CA ASN A 50 -0.68 -22.62 31.71
C ASN A 50 -0.49 -21.13 31.37
N GLY A 51 -1.24 -20.60 30.40
CA GLY A 51 -1.06 -19.23 29.92
C GLY A 51 -2.23 -18.74 29.08
N ASN A 52 -2.05 -17.55 28.48
CA ASN A 52 -3.05 -16.93 27.61
C ASN A 52 -2.60 -16.97 26.15
N ILE A 53 -3.56 -17.17 25.25
CA ILE A 53 -3.31 -17.16 23.81
C ILE A 53 -3.87 -15.89 23.21
N VAL A 54 -3.00 -15.11 22.57
CA VAL A 54 -3.39 -13.94 21.78
C VAL A 54 -3.23 -14.27 20.31
N GLN A 55 -4.33 -14.26 19.57
CA GLN A 55 -4.33 -14.48 18.12
C GLN A 55 -4.35 -13.14 17.39
N ALA A 56 -3.25 -12.84 16.68
CA ALA A 56 -3.17 -11.68 15.80
C ALA A 56 -3.54 -12.10 14.37
N TRP A 57 -4.74 -11.73 13.93
CA TRP A 57 -5.21 -11.99 12.56
C TRP A 57 -4.78 -10.90 11.60
N GLU A 58 -4.42 -11.29 10.38
CA GLU A 58 -4.18 -10.33 9.30
C GLU A 58 -5.49 -9.61 8.94
N VAL A 59 -5.43 -8.28 8.94
CA VAL A 59 -6.54 -7.45 8.50
C VAL A 59 -6.67 -7.59 6.98
N GLN A 60 -7.78 -8.19 6.54
CA GLN A 60 -8.05 -8.32 5.11
C GLN A 60 -8.30 -6.95 4.48
N ARG A 61 -7.97 -6.80 3.19
CA ARG A 61 -8.14 -5.55 2.45
C ARG A 61 -9.54 -4.96 2.57
N ASP A 62 -10.56 -5.82 2.54
CA ASP A 62 -11.97 -5.42 2.62
C ASP A 62 -12.36 -4.90 4.03
N HIS A 63 -11.58 -5.22 5.07
CA HIS A 63 -11.76 -4.74 6.45
C HIS A 63 -10.83 -3.60 6.84
N LEU A 64 -9.81 -3.29 6.02
CA LEU A 64 -8.77 -2.32 6.34
C LEU A 64 -9.33 -0.92 6.64
N VAL A 65 -10.28 -0.44 5.85
CA VAL A 65 -10.89 0.89 6.05
C VAL A 65 -11.62 0.94 7.40
N GLY A 66 -12.36 -0.11 7.75
CA GLY A 66 -13.03 -0.20 9.05
C GLY A 66 -12.03 -0.30 10.20
N TRP A 67 -10.96 -1.06 10.02
CA TRP A 67 -9.87 -1.16 11.00
C TRP A 67 -9.25 0.23 11.27
N ILE A 68 -8.93 1.00 10.23
CA ILE A 68 -8.39 2.37 10.36
C ILE A 68 -9.40 3.28 11.05
N ALA A 69 -10.66 3.27 10.62
CA ALA A 69 -11.70 4.14 11.18
C ALA A 69 -11.97 3.87 12.67
N ASN A 70 -11.84 2.61 13.10
CA ASN A 70 -11.94 2.22 14.50
C ASN A 70 -10.74 2.74 15.32
N HIS A 71 -9.52 2.58 14.82
CA HIS A 71 -8.31 3.06 15.51
C HIS A 71 -8.25 4.59 15.58
N MET A 72 -8.80 5.29 14.57
CA MET A 72 -9.03 6.74 14.64
C MET A 72 -9.93 7.08 15.84
N ALA A 73 -11.08 6.40 15.96
CA ALA A 73 -12.03 6.63 17.05
C ALA A 73 -11.43 6.33 18.43
N GLU A 74 -10.65 5.26 18.57
CA GLU A 74 -9.95 4.91 19.81
C GLU A 74 -8.98 5.99 20.28
N LEU A 75 -8.35 6.72 19.35
CA LEU A 75 -7.49 7.86 19.64
C LEU A 75 -8.25 9.19 19.79
N GLY A 76 -9.58 9.14 19.81
CA GLY A 76 -10.45 10.31 19.94
C GLY A 76 -10.40 11.23 18.72
N LEU A 77 -10.17 10.68 17.52
CA LEU A 77 -10.40 11.35 16.24
C LEU A 77 -11.80 11.02 15.73
N GLU A 78 -12.40 11.93 14.98
CA GLU A 78 -13.66 11.69 14.30
C GLU A 78 -13.50 10.57 13.28
N SER A 79 -14.31 9.53 13.41
CA SER A 79 -14.27 8.38 12.52
C SER A 79 -14.85 8.77 11.15
N ASN A 80 -13.98 8.89 10.15
CA ASN A 80 -14.38 9.29 8.80
C ASN A 80 -13.94 8.24 7.77
N PRO A 81 -14.88 7.54 7.10
CA PRO A 81 -14.55 6.51 6.11
C PRO A 81 -13.72 7.02 4.92
N LYS A 82 -13.86 8.29 4.51
CA LYS A 82 -13.08 8.86 3.40
C LYS A 82 -11.62 9.06 3.80
N ILE A 83 -11.37 9.54 5.01
CA ILE A 83 -10.00 9.70 5.54
C ILE A 83 -9.36 8.32 5.70
N ALA A 84 -10.09 7.36 6.28
CA ALA A 84 -9.64 5.99 6.43
C ALA A 84 -9.30 5.32 5.09
N GLU A 85 -10.10 5.55 4.04
CA GLU A 85 -9.81 5.05 2.69
C GLU A 85 -8.55 5.68 2.09
N ASN A 86 -8.32 6.98 2.30
CA ASN A 86 -7.08 7.63 1.86
C ASN A 86 -5.85 7.08 2.57
N ILE A 87 -5.91 6.90 3.90
CA ILE A 87 -4.81 6.29 4.66
C ILE A 87 -4.55 4.87 4.13
N ALA A 88 -5.58 4.03 4.00
CA ALA A 88 -5.46 2.67 3.47
C ALA A 88 -4.77 2.64 2.11
N TYR A 89 -5.10 3.60 1.25
CA TYR A 89 -4.53 3.72 -0.08
C TYR A 89 -3.03 4.08 -0.02
N TYR A 90 -2.68 5.18 0.65
CA TYR A 90 -1.30 5.68 0.68
C TYR A 90 -0.33 4.79 1.46
N THR A 91 -0.84 4.00 2.39
CA THR A 91 -0.03 3.03 3.15
C THR A 91 0.02 1.64 2.51
N GLU A 92 -0.68 1.43 1.40
CA GLU A 92 -0.86 0.12 0.73
C GLU A 92 -1.32 -1.00 1.70
N GLY A 93 -2.07 -0.66 2.75
CA GLY A 93 -2.48 -1.61 3.78
C GLY A 93 -1.38 -2.05 4.75
N ASN A 94 -0.24 -1.37 4.76
CA ASN A 94 0.74 -1.51 5.83
C ASN A 94 0.15 -0.97 7.14
N LEU A 95 -0.27 -1.88 8.03
CA LEU A 95 -0.93 -1.53 9.29
C LEU A 95 -0.07 -0.63 10.19
N LEU A 96 1.26 -0.81 10.19
CA LEU A 96 2.16 0.04 10.96
C LEU A 96 2.17 1.47 10.40
N ALA A 97 2.31 1.60 9.08
CA ALA A 97 2.27 2.91 8.43
C ALA A 97 0.90 3.59 8.60
N SER A 98 -0.19 2.82 8.54
CA SER A 98 -1.54 3.31 8.84
C SER A 98 -1.64 3.83 10.26
N MET A 99 -1.15 3.10 11.26
CA MET A 99 -1.18 3.55 12.65
C MET A 99 -0.31 4.81 12.86
N GLN A 100 0.85 4.89 12.21
CA GLN A 100 1.68 6.10 12.24
C GLN A 100 0.94 7.31 11.65
N GLU A 101 0.19 7.12 10.56
CA GLU A 101 -0.60 8.19 9.96
C GLU A 101 -1.74 8.65 10.88
N ILE A 102 -2.45 7.72 11.53
CA ILE A 102 -3.47 8.05 12.54
C ILE A 102 -2.85 8.84 13.70
N GLN A 103 -1.65 8.45 14.16
CA GLN A 103 -0.96 9.19 15.22
C GLN A 103 -0.59 10.62 14.81
N LYS A 104 -0.08 10.82 13.58
CA LYS A 104 0.17 12.17 13.05
C LYS A 104 -1.11 12.99 12.99
N LEU A 105 -2.21 12.39 12.54
CA LEU A 105 -3.52 13.04 12.54
C LEU A 105 -3.94 13.47 13.94
N LYS A 106 -3.75 12.62 14.96
CA LYS A 106 -4.07 13.00 16.35
C LYS A 106 -3.22 14.18 16.85
N MET A 107 -1.95 14.26 16.43
CA MET A 107 -1.09 15.39 16.76
C MET A 107 -1.53 16.68 16.05
N ALA A 108 -1.96 16.58 14.79
CA ALA A 108 -2.44 17.72 14.00
C ALA A 108 -3.83 18.21 14.41
N TYR A 109 -4.70 17.30 14.85
CA TYR A 109 -6.09 17.56 15.25
C TYR A 109 -6.33 17.11 16.70
N PRO A 110 -5.81 17.84 17.72
CA PRO A 110 -5.91 17.44 19.13
C PRO A 110 -7.35 17.26 19.61
N ASN A 111 -8.26 18.11 19.10
CA ASN A 111 -9.69 18.11 19.44
C ASN A 111 -10.49 17.01 18.74
N GLY A 112 -9.86 16.21 17.87
CA GLY A 112 -10.48 15.09 17.19
C GLY A 112 -11.29 15.42 15.94
N ASN A 113 -11.75 16.66 15.79
CA ASN A 113 -12.45 17.09 14.58
C ASN A 113 -11.46 17.29 13.42
N ILE A 114 -11.71 16.61 12.30
CA ILE A 114 -10.87 16.70 11.10
C ILE A 114 -11.72 17.31 9.99
N ASP A 115 -11.37 18.55 9.61
CA ASP A 115 -11.91 19.12 8.37
C ASP A 115 -11.33 18.36 7.18
N ILE A 116 -12.20 17.70 6.42
CA ILE A 116 -11.79 16.85 5.28
C ILE A 116 -11.17 17.70 4.18
N GLU A 117 -11.68 18.91 3.93
CA GLU A 117 -11.17 19.77 2.87
C GLU A 117 -9.76 20.25 3.21
N ASP A 118 -9.56 20.69 4.45
CA ASP A 118 -8.23 21.06 4.96
C ASP A 118 -7.29 19.85 5.00
N TYR A 119 -7.75 18.67 5.44
CA TYR A 119 -6.95 17.45 5.44
C TYR A 119 -6.49 17.04 4.03
N LEU A 120 -7.39 17.04 3.05
CA LEU A 120 -7.05 16.74 1.65
C LEU A 120 -6.12 17.79 1.05
N GLN A 121 -6.32 19.06 1.43
CA GLN A 121 -5.45 20.15 1.01
C GLN A 121 -4.07 20.05 1.65
N GLN A 122 -3.96 19.72 2.92
CA GLN A 122 -2.71 19.45 3.62
C GLN A 122 -1.98 18.24 3.05
N LEU A 123 -2.66 17.15 2.71
CA LEU A 123 -2.05 16.02 2.00
C LEU A 123 -1.42 16.45 0.67
N SER A 124 -2.00 17.45 0.00
CA SER A 124 -1.45 18.02 -1.24
C SER A 124 -0.34 19.05 -1.02
N GLN A 125 -0.27 19.67 0.17
CA GLN A 125 0.65 20.77 0.50
C GLN A 125 1.81 20.37 1.42
N GLN A 126 1.71 19.25 2.13
CA GLN A 126 2.76 18.77 3.01
C GLN A 126 4.03 18.49 2.20
N SER A 127 5.16 18.91 2.75
CA SER A 127 6.52 18.88 2.21
C SER A 127 7.11 17.49 1.94
N GLN A 128 6.27 16.44 1.91
CA GLN A 128 6.65 15.06 1.62
C GLN A 128 5.62 14.48 0.66
N TYR A 129 5.67 14.91 -0.60
CA TYR A 129 4.95 14.20 -1.65
C TYR A 129 5.38 12.74 -1.69
N THR A 130 4.41 11.84 -1.76
CA THR A 130 4.67 10.42 -1.97
C THR A 130 4.74 10.10 -3.47
N ILE A 131 5.34 8.96 -3.80
CA ILE A 131 5.30 8.43 -5.18
C ILE A 131 3.87 8.24 -5.69
N TYR A 132 2.90 8.00 -4.80
CA TYR A 132 1.50 7.84 -5.18
C TYR A 132 0.89 9.18 -5.58
N ASN A 133 1.20 10.26 -4.87
CA ASN A 133 0.76 11.60 -5.29
C ASN A 133 1.29 11.96 -6.68
N LEU A 134 2.54 11.57 -6.97
CA LEU A 134 3.17 11.75 -8.28
C LEU A 134 2.45 10.95 -9.39
N ILE A 135 2.19 9.67 -9.14
CA ILE A 135 1.46 8.80 -10.08
C ILE A 135 0.04 9.33 -10.30
N ASP A 136 -0.63 9.81 -9.27
CA ASP A 136 -2.01 10.29 -9.34
C ASP A 136 -2.12 11.56 -10.14
N SER A 137 -1.19 12.49 -9.93
CA SER A 137 -1.06 13.70 -10.73
C SER A 137 -0.89 13.33 -12.21
N ALA A 138 -0.05 12.33 -12.51
CA ALA A 138 0.15 11.84 -13.87
C ALA A 138 -1.11 11.17 -14.44
N LEU A 139 -1.85 10.40 -13.66
CA LEU A 139 -3.10 9.76 -14.11
C LEU A 139 -4.23 10.77 -14.33
N MET A 140 -4.31 11.80 -13.48
CA MET A 140 -5.25 12.92 -13.61
C MET A 140 -4.91 13.81 -14.82
N GLY A 141 -3.68 13.77 -15.32
CA GLY A 141 -3.23 14.57 -16.45
C GLY A 141 -2.60 15.92 -16.06
N ASP A 142 -2.27 16.11 -14.79
CA ASP A 142 -1.66 17.32 -14.27
C ASP A 142 -0.13 17.27 -14.42
N SER A 143 0.35 17.67 -15.60
CA SER A 143 1.79 17.65 -15.90
C SER A 143 2.61 18.64 -15.08
N GLU A 144 2.01 19.76 -14.66
CA GLU A 144 2.71 20.79 -13.88
C GLU A 144 2.98 20.27 -12.47
N GLN A 145 1.96 19.68 -11.85
CA GLN A 145 2.10 19.04 -10.55
C GLN A 145 3.04 17.84 -10.62
N VAL A 146 3.02 17.04 -11.68
CA VAL A 146 4.00 15.95 -11.89
C VAL A 146 5.43 16.48 -11.84
N LEU A 147 5.76 17.55 -12.57
CA LEU A 147 7.10 18.12 -12.57
C LEU A 147 7.52 18.64 -11.19
N LYS A 148 6.60 19.34 -10.51
CA LYS A 148 6.82 19.88 -9.17
C LYS A 148 7.13 18.77 -8.16
N ILE A 149 6.31 17.73 -8.13
CA ILE A 149 6.50 16.59 -7.24
C ILE A 149 7.79 15.85 -7.60
N TYR A 150 8.00 15.53 -8.88
CA TYR A 150 9.18 14.79 -9.32
C TYR A 150 10.48 15.48 -8.90
N ALA A 151 10.56 16.80 -9.07
CA ALA A 151 11.73 17.59 -8.69
C ALA A 151 12.05 17.53 -7.19
N SER A 152 11.05 17.39 -6.32
CA SER A 152 11.28 17.24 -4.87
C SER A 152 11.81 15.86 -4.46
N MET A 153 11.76 14.86 -5.35
CA MET A 153 12.09 13.47 -5.03
C MET A 153 13.40 12.98 -5.69
N THR A 154 14.02 13.77 -6.55
CA THR A 154 15.22 13.35 -7.31
C THR A 154 16.47 13.17 -6.45
N THR A 155 16.48 13.70 -5.23
CA THR A 155 17.59 13.54 -4.28
C THR A 155 17.62 12.17 -3.61
N ASP A 156 16.49 11.45 -3.60
CA ASP A 156 16.39 10.11 -3.01
C ASP A 156 16.85 9.06 -4.02
N THR A 157 17.94 8.36 -3.71
CA THR A 157 18.51 7.31 -4.57
C THR A 157 17.64 6.06 -4.65
N ALA A 158 16.73 5.83 -3.69
CA ALA A 158 15.79 4.73 -3.72
C ALA A 158 14.58 5.03 -4.62
N MET A 159 14.28 6.31 -4.89
CA MET A 159 13.10 6.74 -5.63
C MET A 159 12.91 5.99 -6.95
N PRO A 160 13.93 5.82 -7.84
CA PRO A 160 13.72 5.15 -9.13
C PRO A 160 13.22 3.72 -9.02
N ILE A 161 13.75 2.96 -8.05
CA ILE A 161 13.38 1.56 -7.82
C ILE A 161 11.92 1.48 -7.35
N ILE A 162 11.58 2.29 -6.34
CA ILE A 162 10.25 2.27 -5.73
C ILE A 162 9.21 2.79 -6.73
N LEU A 163 9.49 3.90 -7.42
CA LEU A 163 8.62 4.49 -8.42
C LEU A 163 8.38 3.55 -9.60
N SER A 164 9.42 2.89 -10.12
CA SER A 164 9.28 1.93 -11.22
C SER A 164 8.34 0.77 -10.85
N GLY A 165 8.50 0.19 -9.66
CA GLY A 165 7.62 -0.87 -9.16
C GLY A 165 6.18 -0.41 -8.92
N ALA A 166 5.98 0.80 -8.40
CA ALA A 166 4.64 1.37 -8.21
C ALA A 166 3.96 1.68 -9.55
N LEU A 167 4.66 2.30 -10.49
CA LEU A 167 4.17 2.55 -11.85
C LEU A 167 3.77 1.27 -12.56
N TYR A 168 4.57 0.21 -12.44
CA TYR A 168 4.26 -1.07 -13.08
C TYR A 168 2.93 -1.64 -12.57
N ARG A 169 2.75 -1.70 -11.24
CA ARG A 169 1.51 -2.20 -10.62
C ARG A 169 0.30 -1.39 -11.10
N GLU A 170 0.42 -0.07 -11.09
CA GLU A 170 -0.68 0.84 -11.45
C GLU A 170 -1.03 0.76 -12.94
N ILE A 171 -0.04 0.89 -13.83
CA ILE A 171 -0.26 0.87 -15.28
C ILE A 171 -0.74 -0.51 -15.72
N ASN A 172 -0.24 -1.59 -15.15
CA ASN A 172 -0.71 -2.95 -15.45
C ASN A 172 -2.18 -3.13 -15.02
N SER A 173 -2.57 -2.63 -13.85
CA SER A 173 -3.96 -2.64 -13.40
C SER A 173 -4.87 -1.87 -14.38
N ILE A 174 -4.48 -0.66 -14.76
CA ILE A 174 -5.23 0.16 -15.72
C ILE A 174 -5.28 -0.49 -17.10
N THR A 175 -4.21 -1.18 -17.52
CA THR A 175 -4.17 -1.93 -18.78
C THR A 175 -5.21 -3.04 -18.79
N ASN A 176 -5.31 -3.83 -17.72
CA ASN A 176 -6.33 -4.88 -17.60
C ASN A 176 -7.74 -4.31 -17.60
N MET A 177 -7.97 -3.21 -16.88
CA MET A 177 -9.25 -2.49 -16.91
C MET A 177 -9.58 -1.97 -18.33
N ALA A 178 -8.60 -1.45 -19.07
CA ALA A 178 -8.80 -0.95 -20.43
C ALA A 178 -9.18 -2.07 -21.40
N ILE A 179 -8.66 -3.30 -21.22
CA ILE A 179 -9.06 -4.48 -22.00
C ILE A 179 -10.52 -4.86 -21.69
N GLU A 180 -10.88 -4.97 -20.42
CA GLU A 180 -12.25 -5.33 -20.01
C GLU A 180 -13.27 -4.29 -20.45
N LEU A 181 -12.89 -3.01 -20.45
CA LEU A 181 -13.74 -1.91 -20.91
C LEU A 181 -14.15 -2.05 -22.38
N GLN A 182 -13.33 -2.68 -23.23
CA GLN A 182 -13.69 -2.96 -24.62
C GLN A 182 -14.88 -3.94 -24.73
N GLN A 183 -15.08 -4.79 -23.70
CA GLN A 183 -16.15 -5.78 -23.64
C GLN A 183 -17.39 -5.24 -22.91
N VAL A 184 -17.21 -4.74 -21.68
CA VAL A 184 -18.30 -4.34 -20.76
C VAL A 184 -18.86 -2.94 -21.09
N LYS A 185 -18.09 -2.10 -21.80
CA LYS A 185 -18.42 -0.71 -22.23
C LYS A 185 -18.87 0.25 -21.11
N GLN A 186 -18.82 -0.14 -19.84
CA GLN A 186 -19.16 0.70 -18.70
C GLN A 186 -18.00 0.83 -17.70
N VAL A 187 -17.42 2.04 -17.62
CA VAL A 187 -16.23 2.33 -16.79
C VAL A 187 -16.48 2.05 -15.30
N GLY A 188 -17.65 2.42 -14.77
CA GLY A 188 -17.98 2.19 -13.36
C GLY A 188 -18.02 0.71 -12.98
N SER A 189 -18.61 -0.14 -13.84
CA SER A 189 -18.65 -1.58 -13.60
C SER A 189 -17.25 -2.19 -13.60
N VAL A 190 -16.40 -1.80 -14.55
CA VAL A 190 -15.01 -2.29 -14.62
C VAL A 190 -14.22 -1.88 -13.37
N MET A 191 -14.31 -0.61 -12.94
CA MET A 191 -13.60 -0.17 -11.72
C MET A 191 -14.09 -0.89 -10.46
N ASN A 192 -15.37 -1.21 -10.37
CA ASN A 192 -15.92 -2.00 -9.26
C ASN A 192 -15.42 -3.45 -9.30
N ASN A 193 -15.38 -4.09 -10.48
CA ASN A 193 -14.86 -5.45 -10.66
C ASN A 193 -13.39 -5.56 -10.24
N HIS A 194 -12.59 -4.54 -10.54
CA HIS A 194 -11.18 -4.44 -10.15
C HIS A 194 -10.96 -3.92 -8.72
N ARG A 195 -12.05 -3.69 -7.96
CA ARG A 195 -12.02 -3.18 -6.57
C ARG A 195 -11.20 -1.89 -6.43
N VAL A 196 -11.36 -0.97 -7.37
CA VAL A 196 -10.74 0.37 -7.30
C VAL A 196 -11.33 1.12 -6.11
N TRP A 197 -10.46 1.66 -5.25
CA TRP A 197 -10.83 2.49 -4.11
C TRP A 197 -11.75 3.64 -4.56
N LYS A 198 -12.78 3.99 -3.78
CA LYS A 198 -13.77 5.01 -4.17
C LYS A 198 -13.11 6.37 -4.34
N SER A 199 -12.21 6.75 -3.45
CA SER A 199 -11.35 7.94 -3.57
C SER A 199 -10.59 8.02 -4.91
N ARG A 200 -10.32 6.88 -5.53
CA ARG A 200 -9.55 6.74 -6.78
C ARG A 200 -10.38 6.62 -8.05
N GLN A 201 -11.69 6.40 -7.94
CA GLN A 201 -12.53 6.14 -9.12
C GLN A 201 -12.50 7.31 -10.12
N THR A 202 -12.43 8.55 -9.65
CA THR A 202 -12.30 9.72 -10.52
C THR A 202 -10.97 9.71 -11.28
N THR A 203 -9.85 9.52 -10.56
CA THR A 203 -8.50 9.49 -11.14
C THR A 203 -8.36 8.37 -12.18
N ILE A 204 -8.77 7.16 -11.83
CA ILE A 204 -8.71 5.99 -12.72
C ILE A 204 -9.68 6.13 -13.87
N GLY A 205 -10.90 6.61 -13.62
CA GLY A 205 -11.90 6.85 -14.66
C GLY A 205 -11.44 7.86 -15.71
N ASN A 206 -10.77 8.95 -15.29
CA ASN A 206 -10.18 9.93 -16.19
C ASN A 206 -9.01 9.34 -16.98
N ALA A 207 -8.14 8.56 -16.34
CA ALA A 207 -7.04 7.87 -17.01
C ALA A 207 -7.55 6.88 -18.08
N LEU A 208 -8.54 6.05 -17.76
CA LEU A 208 -9.15 5.08 -18.69
C LEU A 208 -9.80 5.74 -19.91
N LYS A 209 -10.38 6.93 -19.74
CA LYS A 209 -10.94 7.71 -20.87
C LYS A 209 -9.85 8.29 -21.77
N ARG A 210 -8.70 8.67 -21.20
CA ARG A 210 -7.62 9.38 -21.89
C ARG A 210 -6.56 8.46 -22.51
N LEU A 211 -6.34 7.28 -21.92
CA LEU A 211 -5.25 6.37 -22.26
C LEU A 211 -5.81 5.09 -22.89
N PRO A 212 -5.74 4.94 -24.23
CA PRO A 212 -6.14 3.70 -24.88
C PRO A 212 -5.16 2.57 -24.57
N TYR A 213 -5.63 1.33 -24.66
CA TYR A 213 -4.85 0.11 -24.40
C TYR A 213 -3.48 0.09 -25.11
N GLN A 214 -3.44 0.47 -26.38
CA GLN A 214 -2.20 0.50 -27.17
C GLN A 214 -1.17 1.49 -26.61
N ARG A 215 -1.63 2.60 -26.01
CA ARG A 215 -0.74 3.57 -25.35
C ARG A 215 -0.22 3.02 -24.03
N LEU A 216 -1.09 2.39 -23.23
CA LEU A 216 -0.69 1.74 -21.98
C LEU A 216 0.35 0.63 -22.20
N GLN A 217 0.19 -0.18 -23.25
CA GLN A 217 1.19 -1.18 -23.63
C GLN A 217 2.55 -0.56 -23.96
N LYS A 218 2.58 0.54 -24.73
CA LYS A 218 3.82 1.25 -25.04
C LYS A 218 4.50 1.80 -23.79
N ILE A 219 3.71 2.32 -22.84
CA ILE A 219 4.22 2.80 -21.55
C ILE A 219 4.81 1.63 -20.75
N LEU A 220 4.15 0.46 -20.69
CA LEU A 220 4.69 -0.73 -20.03
C LEU A 220 6.02 -1.21 -20.66
N LEU A 221 6.13 -1.17 -21.99
CA LEU A 221 7.38 -1.51 -22.68
C LEU A 221 8.50 -0.54 -22.35
N SER A 222 8.22 0.77 -22.32
CA SER A 222 9.17 1.80 -21.89
C SER A 222 9.60 1.58 -20.44
N LEU A 223 8.65 1.31 -19.54
CA LEU A 223 8.93 1.00 -18.13
C LEU A 223 9.82 -0.24 -17.97
N GLY A 224 9.61 -1.28 -18.79
CA GLY A 224 10.48 -2.46 -18.81
C GLY A 224 11.93 -2.16 -19.20
N ARG A 225 12.17 -1.20 -20.10
CA ARG A 225 13.52 -0.72 -20.43
C ARG A 225 14.14 0.08 -19.27
N ILE A 226 13.34 0.92 -18.61
CA ILE A 226 13.77 1.65 -17.41
C ILE A 226 14.18 0.68 -16.30
N ASP A 227 13.38 -0.36 -16.02
CA ASP A 227 13.68 -1.38 -15.03
C ASP A 227 14.98 -2.14 -15.34
N ARG A 228 15.23 -2.46 -16.62
CA ARG A 228 16.52 -3.03 -17.07
C ARG A 228 17.69 -2.09 -16.77
N SER A 229 17.54 -0.79 -17.03
CA SER A 229 18.57 0.20 -16.69
C SER A 229 18.80 0.37 -15.19
N ILE A 230 17.73 0.35 -14.38
CA ILE A 230 17.84 0.33 -12.91
C ILE A 230 18.68 -0.87 -12.44
N LYS A 231 18.52 -2.02 -13.09
CA LYS A 231 19.26 -3.26 -12.80
C LYS A 231 20.66 -3.32 -13.45
N GLY A 232 21.09 -2.25 -14.13
CA GLY A 232 22.40 -2.16 -14.77
C GLY A 232 22.55 -2.96 -16.07
N VAL A 233 21.45 -3.38 -16.71
CA VAL A 233 21.47 -4.15 -17.96
C VAL A 233 21.54 -3.25 -19.20
N ASP A 234 20.90 -2.07 -19.13
CA ASP A 234 20.86 -1.07 -20.21
C ASP A 234 21.37 0.29 -19.68
N ASN A 235 21.77 1.21 -20.57
CA ASN A 235 22.44 2.47 -20.21
C ASN A 235 21.57 3.74 -20.32
N LEU A 236 20.26 3.66 -20.03
CA LEU A 236 19.40 4.84 -20.04
C LEU A 236 19.65 5.75 -18.83
N ASN A 237 19.41 7.06 -19.00
CA ASN A 237 19.29 7.96 -17.86
C ASN A 237 17.94 7.74 -17.18
N VAL A 238 17.92 6.85 -16.18
CA VAL A 238 16.71 6.43 -15.46
C VAL A 238 15.89 7.61 -14.93
N ILE A 239 16.55 8.65 -14.41
CA ILE A 239 15.86 9.82 -13.84
C ILE A 239 15.14 10.61 -14.93
N ASP A 240 15.74 10.77 -16.11
CA ASP A 240 15.08 11.47 -17.22
C ASP A 240 13.97 10.62 -17.83
N GLU A 241 14.19 9.33 -18.02
CA GLU A 241 13.20 8.41 -18.61
C GLU A 241 11.96 8.25 -17.73
N LEU A 242 12.11 8.14 -16.41
CA LEU A 242 10.97 8.11 -15.49
C LEU A 242 10.14 9.40 -15.57
N ARG A 243 10.80 10.55 -15.65
CA ARG A 243 10.12 11.85 -15.84
C ARG A 243 9.36 11.90 -17.17
N ILE A 244 9.99 11.48 -18.26
CA ILE A 244 9.37 11.43 -19.59
C ILE A 244 8.16 10.49 -19.59
N LEU A 245 8.28 9.33 -18.95
CA LEU A 245 7.20 8.36 -18.82
C LEU A 245 6.01 8.94 -18.04
N LEU A 246 6.25 9.61 -16.92
CA LEU A 246 5.20 10.27 -16.14
C LEU A 246 4.50 11.38 -16.92
N LEU A 247 5.23 12.18 -17.70
CA LEU A 247 4.65 13.22 -18.55
C LEU A 247 3.86 12.61 -19.71
N THR A 248 4.34 11.50 -20.27
CA THR A 248 3.62 10.70 -21.27
C THR A 248 2.32 10.15 -20.71
N LEU A 249 2.34 9.69 -19.45
CA LEU A 249 1.17 9.23 -18.71
C LEU A 249 0.22 10.39 -18.42
N ALA A 250 0.70 11.60 -18.18
CA ALA A 250 -0.09 12.84 -18.05
C ALA A 250 -0.70 13.33 -19.38
N GLY A 251 -0.37 12.70 -20.50
CA GLY A 251 -0.94 13.04 -21.81
C GLY A 251 -0.13 14.05 -22.59
N LYS A 252 1.01 14.52 -22.07
CA LYS A 252 1.98 15.31 -22.84
C LYS A 252 2.78 14.39 -23.74
N THR A 253 2.81 14.66 -25.03
CA THR A 253 3.81 14.07 -25.93
C THR A 253 5.02 14.99 -25.91
N LEU A 254 6.09 14.59 -25.23
CA LEU A 254 7.38 15.25 -25.40
C LEU A 254 7.89 14.86 -26.79
N TRP A 255 7.81 15.80 -27.72
CA TRP A 255 8.58 15.70 -28.95
C TRP A 255 10.05 15.81 -28.55
N THR A 256 10.75 14.68 -28.55
CA THR A 256 12.21 14.68 -28.59
C THR A 256 12.62 15.39 -29.87
N GLN A 257 13.16 16.60 -29.76
CA GLN A 257 13.96 17.23 -30.81
C GLN A 257 15.29 16.51 -30.94
#